data_AF-A0A0Q6Y827-F1
#
_entry.id   AF-A0A0Q6Y827-F1
#
_cell.length_a   1.000
_cell.length_b   1.000
_cell.length_c   1.000
_cell.angle_alpha   90.00
_cell.angle_beta   90.00
_cell.angle_gamma   90.00
#
_symmetry.space_group_name_H-M   'P 1'
#
loop_
_entity.id
_entity.type
_entity.pdbx_description
1 polymer ?
#
loop_
_entity_poly.entity_id
_entity_poly.type
_entity_poly.pdbx_seq_one_letter_code
_entity_poly.pdbx_strand_id
1 'polypeptide(L)' 'MLNAAEASMDMAAEDDAARARNRAELYAPPKGARRRPAEGARPRSAARIDPSGARALMAQVAAEDARLQGRR' A
#
# COMPACT_ATOMS: atom_id res chain seq x y z
N MET A 1 -18.31 -18.08 -8.08
CA MET A 1 -17.81 -19.22 -8.86
C MET A 1 -16.37 -19.43 -8.47
N LEU A 2 -16.00 -20.61 -7.97
CA LEU A 2 -14.60 -20.96 -7.66
C LEU A 2 -13.86 -21.23 -8.97
N ASN A 3 -12.57 -20.90 -9.01
CA ASN A 3 -11.75 -21.13 -10.21
C ASN A 3 -11.64 -22.66 -10.44
N ALA A 4 -11.70 -23.13 -11.69
CA ALA A 4 -11.76 -24.58 -11.99
C ALA A 4 -10.56 -25.36 -11.40
N ALA A 5 -9.40 -24.71 -11.30
CA ALA A 5 -8.21 -25.26 -10.66
C ALA A 5 -8.36 -25.42 -9.14
N GLU A 6 -8.92 -24.42 -8.45
CA GLU A 6 -9.17 -24.45 -7.00
C GLU A 6 -10.15 -25.57 -6.63
N ALA A 7 -11.23 -25.70 -7.41
CA ALA A 7 -12.21 -26.76 -7.20
C ALA A 7 -11.59 -28.16 -7.33
N SER A 8 -10.67 -28.36 -8.28
CA SER A 8 -9.99 -29.67 -8.43
C SER A 8 -9.07 -30.01 -7.26
N MET A 9 -8.38 -29.01 -6.69
CA MET A 9 -7.50 -29.19 -5.53
C MET A 9 -8.28 -29.45 -4.24
N ASP A 10 -9.44 -28.81 -4.08
CA ASP A 10 -10.30 -29.01 -2.91
C ASP A 10 -11.03 -30.37 -2.97
N MET A 11 -11.34 -30.86 -4.17
CA MET A 11 -11.95 -32.17 -4.39
C MET A 11 -10.95 -33.33 -4.27
N ALA A 12 -9.66 -33.07 -4.51
CA ALA A 12 -8.58 -34.04 -4.32
C ALA A 12 -8.08 -34.10 -2.86
N ALA A 13 -8.54 -33.21 -1.98
CA ALA A 13 -8.16 -33.19 -0.58
C ALA A 13 -8.86 -34.31 0.20
N GLU A 14 -8.09 -35.10 0.97
CA GLU A 14 -8.58 -36.22 1.76
C GLU A 14 -9.40 -35.78 2.98
N ASP A 15 -9.08 -34.61 3.55
CA ASP A 15 -9.76 -34.03 4.71
C ASP A 15 -9.81 -32.49 4.63
N ASP A 16 -10.60 -31.89 5.53
CA ASP A 16 -10.71 -30.43 5.61
C ASP A 16 -9.40 -29.75 6.02
N ALA A 17 -8.53 -30.46 6.74
CA ALA A 17 -7.20 -29.97 7.11
C ALA A 17 -6.28 -29.85 5.88
N ALA A 18 -6.32 -30.82 4.97
CA ALA A 18 -5.62 -30.81 3.69
C ALA A 18 -6.16 -29.70 2.79
N ARG A 19 -7.48 -29.50 2.76
CA ARG A 19 -8.08 -28.36 2.04
C ARG A 19 -7.55 -27.02 2.56
N ALA A 20 -7.48 -26.86 3.89
CA ALA A 20 -6.94 -25.66 4.51
C ALA A 20 -5.46 -25.44 4.19
N ARG A 21 -4.63 -26.51 4.19
CA ARG A 21 -3.22 -26.43 3.78
C ARG A 21 -3.05 -26.03 2.31
N ASN A 22 -3.76 -26.70 1.40
CA ASN A 22 -3.72 -26.41 -0.03
C ASN A 22 -4.08 -24.95 -0.31
N ARG A 23 -5.13 -24.44 0.36
CA ARG A 23 -5.54 -23.05 0.25
C ARG A 23 -4.50 -22.08 0.81
N ALA A 24 -3.89 -22.41 1.95
CA ALA A 24 -2.84 -21.60 2.55
C ALA A 24 -1.60 -21.51 1.64
N GLU A 25 -1.24 -22.60 0.96
CA GLU A 25 -0.13 -22.62 0.00
C GLU A 25 -0.47 -21.87 -1.29
N LEU A 26 -1.67 -22.04 -1.83
CA LEU A 26 -2.10 -21.41 -3.08
C LEU A 26 -2.10 -19.89 -3.00
N TYR A 27 -2.53 -19.34 -1.85
CA TYR A 27 -2.52 -17.89 -1.60
C TYR A 27 -1.30 -17.42 -0.80
N ALA A 28 -0.31 -18.29 -0.57
CA ALA A 28 0.92 -17.87 0.07
C ALA A 28 1.69 -16.90 -0.84
N PRO A 29 2.25 -15.81 -0.28
CA PRO A 29 3.22 -15.00 -1.02
C PRO A 29 4.39 -15.87 -1.50
N PRO A 30 4.92 -15.61 -2.71
CA PRO A 30 6.04 -16.39 -3.24
C PRO A 30 7.26 -16.32 -2.30
N LYS A 31 8.06 -17.39 -2.31
CA LYS A 31 9.27 -17.49 -1.47
C LYS A 31 10.17 -16.28 -1.74
N GLY A 32 10.44 -15.49 -0.69
CA GLY A 32 11.21 -14.23 -0.80
C GLY A 32 10.38 -12.94 -0.91
N ALA A 33 9.09 -13.00 -1.23
CA ALA A 33 8.20 -11.84 -1.21
C ALA A 33 7.74 -11.43 0.19
N ARG A 34 7.90 -12.33 1.18
CA ARG A 34 7.83 -11.95 2.59
C ARG A 34 9.03 -11.06 2.88
N ARG A 35 8.89 -9.75 2.65
CA ARG A 35 9.77 -8.76 3.29
C ARG A 35 9.78 -9.14 4.76
N ARG A 36 10.95 -9.50 5.30
CA ARG A 36 11.15 -9.49 6.76
C ARG A 36 10.51 -8.19 7.24
N PRO A 37 9.71 -8.18 8.31
CA PRO A 37 9.42 -6.93 8.99
C PRO A 37 10.80 -6.38 9.32
N ALA A 38 11.26 -5.43 8.51
CA ALA A 38 12.49 -4.74 8.77
C ALA A 38 12.17 -3.93 10.00
N GLU A 39 12.47 -4.51 11.15
CA GLU A 39 12.64 -3.84 12.42
C GLU A 39 13.61 -2.69 12.16
N GLY A 40 13.06 -1.53 11.78
CA GLY A 40 13.83 -0.34 11.40
C GLY A 40 13.47 0.35 10.08
N ALA A 41 12.63 -0.21 9.19
CA ALA A 41 12.24 0.50 7.97
C ALA A 41 11.06 1.45 8.20
N ARG A 42 11.23 2.45 9.09
CA ARG A 42 10.45 3.67 8.95
C ARG A 42 10.79 4.24 7.56
N PRO A 43 9.81 4.51 6.68
CA PRO A 43 10.11 5.20 5.43
C PRO A 43 10.74 6.55 5.80
N ARG A 44 12.03 6.73 5.44
CA ARG A 44 12.82 7.92 5.75
C ARG A 44 12.41 9.15 4.93
N SER A 45 11.20 9.17 4.37
CA SER A 45 10.72 10.23 3.53
C SER A 45 9.19 10.26 3.48
N ALA A 46 8.54 10.43 4.64
CA ALA A 46 7.38 11.31 4.62
C ALA A 46 7.96 12.67 4.25
N ALA A 47 7.65 13.19 3.06
CA ALA A 47 8.16 14.45 2.54
C ALA A 47 7.93 15.56 3.58
N ARG A 48 8.95 15.83 4.40
CA ARG A 48 8.92 16.93 5.34
C ARG A 48 9.22 18.15 4.50
N ILE A 49 8.18 18.95 4.25
CA ILE A 49 8.37 20.28 3.69
C ILE A 49 9.30 21.01 4.66
N ASP A 50 10.47 21.40 4.17
CA ASP A 50 11.41 22.20 4.94
C ASP A 50 10.72 23.53 5.35
N PRO A 51 10.99 24.10 6.55
CA PRO A 51 10.39 25.35 6.97
C PRO A 51 10.54 26.50 5.95
N SER A 52 11.61 26.52 5.16
CA SER A 52 11.79 27.47 4.06
C SER A 52 10.80 27.22 2.90
N GLY A 53 10.58 25.96 2.53
CA GLY A 53 9.61 25.56 1.51
C GLY A 53 8.17 25.88 1.93
N ALA A 54 7.85 25.71 3.22
CA ALA A 54 6.54 26.09 3.76
C ALA A 54 6.31 27.60 3.67
N ARG A 55 7.33 28.42 4.00
CA ARG A 55 7.25 29.89 3.88
C ARG A 55 7.08 30.33 2.43
N ALA A 56 7.80 29.72 1.49
CA ALA A 56 7.68 30.02 0.07
C ALA A 56 6.26 29.71 -0.46
N LEU A 57 5.69 28.57 -0.05
CA LEU A 57 4.33 28.21 -0.41
C LEU A 57 3.30 29.21 0.13
N MET A 58 3.42 29.60 1.40
CA MET A 58 2.51 30.60 2.01
C MET A 58 2.61 31.97 1.32
N ALA A 59 3.82 32.38 0.90
CA ALA A 59 4.01 33.63 0.16
C ALA A 59 3.34 33.60 -1.22
N GLN A 60 3.38 32.46 -1.92
CA GLN A 60 2.69 32.30 -3.20
C GLN A 60 1.17 32.39 -3.05
N VAL A 61 0.61 31.72 -2.03
CA VAL A 61 -0.83 31.77 -1.74
C VAL A 61 -1.27 33.20 -1.41
N ALA A 62 -0.52 33.93 -0.58
CA ALA A 62 -0.83 35.31 -0.26
C ALA A 62 -0.80 36.23 -1.50
N ALA A 63 0.16 36.02 -2.40
CA ALA A 63 0.25 36.78 -3.65
C ALA A 63 -0.91 36.48 -4.60
N GLU A 64 -1.41 35.25 -4.64
CA GLU A 64 -2.57 34.87 -5.43
C GLU A 64 -3.86 35.50 -4.89
N ASP A 65 -4.07 35.43 -3.57
CA ASP A 65 -5.24 36.05 -2.92
C ASP A 65 -5.28 37.56 -3.16
N ALA A 66 -4.16 38.26 -3.02
CA ALA A 66 -4.07 39.69 -3.31
C ALA A 66 -4.43 40.03 -4.77
N ARG A 67 -4.02 39.19 -5.74
CA ARG A 67 -4.39 39.36 -7.15
C ARG A 67 -5.87 39.13 -7.40
N LEU A 68 -6.50 38.20 -6.69
CA LEU A 68 -7.94 37.95 -6.81
C LEU A 68 -8.76 39.08 -6.17
N GLN A 69 -8.31 39.60 -5.03
CA GLN A 69 -8.97 40.71 -4.34
C GLN A 69 -8.83 42.03 -5.10
N GLY A 70 -7.66 42.32 -5.69
CA GLY A 70 -7.43 43.54 -6.48
C GLY A 70 -8.07 43.57 -7.87
N ARG A 71 -8.76 42.50 -8.29
CA ARG A 71 -9.46 42.39 -9.58
C ARG A 71 -11.00 42.51 -9.46
N ARG A 72 -11.52 42.74 -8.25
CA ARG A 72 -12.91 43.14 -8.00
C ARG A 72 -13.02 44.65 -7.92
#